data_AF-A0A2E3G7B6-F1
#
_entry.id   AF-A0A2E3G7B6-F1
#
_cell.length_a   1.000
_cell.length_b   1.000
_cell.length_c   1.000
_cell.angle_alpha   90.00
_cell.angle_beta   90.00
_cell.angle_gamma   90.00
#
_symmetry.space_group_name_H-M   'P 1'
#
loop_
_entity.id
_entity.type
_entity.pdbx_description
1 polymer ?
#
loop_
_entity_poly.entity_id
_entity_poly.type
_entity_poly.pdbx_seq_one_letter_code
_entity_poly.pdbx_strand_id
1 'polypeptide(L)'
;MRTYRVAALALFGVLLFASLFASVPTAAQEPGVGIMQSDDAKNLTHEQNRMYMYGNSDTGAPDTWSMWTHSANNDVNSDDSVGEGNIPGAANQGGGPRTFTFEGTNPVSEAMPIDNSIAIVGKVKLLIYCDVLEQNSCTKQTDIVLRLGNRDLAVQTIAEPAEDNFYEFEFFVNVEEIPAGETFGLRVSFQKPQSTDGGYTLYLGNQNSFMDIPVIEPYQPTVPGLGGEEYVSPYEDASGYTLTGSNSTSFFALIFWGLLGIGVFVAGFTFIPPIPMRELAILFTGLGLLVSMLVAPIIAGPVELAKVNPDDPDVWTIEELAQLDERAGSFIGDSFVENYQFQLYVEYDDVYTAKDRGTTISAFGYDEFAEIFEDPEVPQRGKEYVQLYFSMFHMDLRPGQAVLANLMIVNSTDSTGQTKLVPLHACMDCTNPDTGAPWQVKDVTVTVNGEDSKRFAIQPELIELIGIDSSWGGYAHGMTAVGLLLGGVGFWMSYRQNREYFEEDEEEYDEDEDFEDALDDLEDF
;
A
#
# COMPACT_ATOMS: atom_id res chain seq x y z
N MET A 1 39.60 41.59 -32.21
CA MET A 1 39.65 40.10 -32.31
C MET A 1 39.95 39.37 -30.99
N ARG A 2 40.72 39.92 -30.04
CA ARG A 2 41.08 39.21 -28.78
C ARG A 2 39.91 39.00 -27.80
N THR A 3 38.94 39.91 -27.77
CA THR A 3 37.76 39.87 -26.88
C THR A 3 36.71 38.83 -27.30
N TYR A 4 36.60 38.54 -28.60
CA TYR A 4 35.64 37.59 -29.16
C TYR A 4 36.01 36.12 -28.91
N ARG A 5 37.30 35.81 -28.76
CA ARG A 5 37.78 34.45 -28.41
C ARG A 5 37.51 34.10 -26.95
N VAL A 6 37.45 35.08 -26.05
CA VAL A 6 37.19 34.88 -24.62
C VAL A 6 35.70 34.63 -24.36
N ALA A 7 34.81 35.27 -25.13
CA ALA A 7 33.36 35.08 -24.99
C ALA A 7 32.89 33.69 -25.48
N ALA A 8 33.45 33.17 -26.57
CA ALA A 8 33.14 31.82 -27.06
C ALA A 8 33.65 30.71 -26.11
N LEU A 9 34.81 30.93 -25.48
CA LEU A 9 35.38 30.04 -24.46
C LEU A 9 34.58 30.06 -23.15
N ALA A 10 34.02 31.22 -22.76
CA ALA A 10 33.13 31.31 -21.61
C ALA A 10 31.81 30.56 -21.85
N LEU A 11 31.25 30.65 -23.06
CA LEU A 11 30.00 29.98 -23.43
C LEU A 11 30.17 28.45 -23.51
N PHE A 12 31.30 27.96 -24.05
CA PHE A 12 31.68 26.54 -24.00
C PHE A 12 32.03 26.06 -22.59
N GLY A 13 32.64 26.92 -21.76
CA GLY A 13 32.96 26.60 -20.36
C GLY A 13 31.73 26.44 -19.47
N VAL A 14 30.69 27.26 -19.68
CA VAL A 14 29.40 27.14 -19.00
C VAL A 14 28.64 25.88 -19.45
N LEU A 15 28.74 25.50 -20.73
CA LEU A 15 28.20 24.24 -21.27
C LEU A 15 28.90 22.98 -20.71
N LEU A 16 30.21 23.04 -20.44
CA LEU A 16 31.00 21.93 -19.89
C LEU A 16 30.87 21.79 -18.35
N PHE A 17 30.55 22.89 -17.65
CA PHE A 17 30.26 22.87 -16.21
C PHE A 17 28.86 22.30 -15.92
N ALA A 18 27.93 22.38 -16.88
CA ALA A 18 26.60 21.79 -16.80
C ALA A 18 26.59 20.25 -16.93
N SER A 19 27.67 19.64 -17.45
CA SER A 19 27.79 18.18 -17.61
C SER A 19 28.43 17.46 -16.40
N LEU A 20 28.71 18.15 -15.30
CA LEU A 20 29.47 17.61 -14.15
C LEU A 20 28.63 17.26 -12.91
N PHE A 21 27.30 17.35 -12.98
CA PHE A 21 26.39 16.99 -11.88
C PHE A 21 25.32 16.00 -12.35
N ALA A 22 25.75 14.76 -12.63
CA ALA A 22 24.87 13.60 -12.73
C ALA A 22 25.68 12.37 -12.30
N SER A 23 25.11 11.56 -11.40
CA SER A 23 25.69 10.39 -10.67
C SER A 23 26.56 10.78 -9.45
N VAL A 24 26.34 10.27 -8.23
CA VAL A 24 26.24 8.86 -7.78
C VAL A 24 25.55 8.82 -6.39
N PRO A 25 24.72 7.80 -6.04
CA PRO A 25 24.55 7.36 -4.66
C PRO A 25 25.34 6.06 -4.39
N THR A 26 26.04 6.01 -3.26
CA THR A 26 26.77 4.84 -2.74
C THR A 26 25.92 4.11 -1.70
N ALA A 27 25.73 2.80 -1.91
CA ALA A 27 25.03 1.88 -1.02
C ALA A 27 25.85 1.49 0.23
N ALA A 28 25.16 1.15 1.31
CA ALA A 28 25.68 0.44 2.48
C ALA A 28 24.71 -0.71 2.85
N GLN A 29 25.26 -1.85 3.28
CA GLN A 29 24.62 -3.15 3.48
C GLN A 29 24.33 -3.50 4.96
N GLU A 30 23.27 -4.32 5.14
CA GLU A 30 23.03 -5.40 6.14
C GLU A 30 22.72 -5.05 7.62
N PRO A 31 22.17 -5.99 8.45
CA PRO A 31 21.17 -7.06 8.25
C PRO A 31 20.15 -7.20 9.44
N GLY A 32 19.06 -7.98 9.32
CA GLY A 32 18.42 -8.54 10.53
C GLY A 32 16.95 -9.03 10.50
N VAL A 33 16.78 -10.31 10.15
CA VAL A 33 15.85 -11.34 10.68
C VAL A 33 14.81 -10.94 11.74
N GLY A 34 13.51 -11.16 11.42
CA GLY A 34 12.39 -11.23 12.36
C GLY A 34 11.78 -12.64 12.41
N ILE A 35 11.40 -13.09 13.61
CA ILE A 35 11.08 -14.48 13.98
C ILE A 35 9.55 -14.62 14.15
N MET A 36 8.92 -15.59 13.49
CA MET A 36 7.49 -15.93 13.67
C MET A 36 7.22 -16.69 14.98
N GLN A 37 6.06 -16.44 15.60
CA GLN A 37 5.55 -17.06 16.83
C GLN A 37 5.46 -18.60 16.74
N SER A 38 5.61 -19.27 17.89
CA SER A 38 5.97 -20.69 18.05
C SER A 38 4.84 -21.72 17.88
N ASP A 39 5.16 -22.85 17.23
CA ASP A 39 4.36 -24.07 16.97
C ASP A 39 4.01 -24.93 18.24
N ASP A 40 3.52 -24.34 19.34
CA ASP A 40 3.03 -25.17 20.46
C ASP A 40 1.58 -25.63 20.21
N ALA A 41 1.39 -26.94 20.09
CA ALA A 41 0.08 -27.58 19.91
C ALA A 41 -0.89 -27.35 21.08
N LYS A 42 -0.45 -26.79 22.22
CA LYS A 42 -1.36 -26.37 23.31
C LYS A 42 -2.01 -25.01 23.08
N ASN A 43 -1.47 -24.20 22.16
CA ASN A 43 -1.98 -22.86 21.90
C ASN A 43 -3.34 -22.90 21.17
N LEU A 44 -4.20 -21.96 21.54
CA LEU A 44 -5.44 -21.69 20.82
C LEU A 44 -5.11 -20.97 19.52
N THR A 45 -5.63 -21.45 18.39
CA THR A 45 -5.50 -20.80 17.08
C THR A 45 -6.83 -20.92 16.34
N HIS A 46 -6.97 -20.22 15.21
CA HIS A 46 -8.14 -20.38 14.34
C HIS A 46 -8.34 -21.84 13.88
N GLU A 47 -7.26 -22.49 13.44
CA GLU A 47 -7.31 -23.90 13.01
C GLU A 47 -7.50 -24.87 14.18
N GLN A 48 -7.06 -24.48 15.39
CA GLN A 48 -7.13 -25.29 16.59
C GLN A 48 -7.92 -24.60 17.69
N ASN A 49 -9.20 -24.37 17.39
CA ASN A 49 -10.11 -23.54 18.17
C ASN A 49 -10.89 -24.28 19.27
N ARG A 50 -10.63 -25.60 19.42
CA ARG A 50 -11.21 -26.44 20.46
C ARG A 50 -10.29 -26.53 21.67
N MET A 51 -10.77 -26.13 22.84
CA MET A 51 -10.10 -26.32 24.12
C MET A 51 -10.66 -27.54 24.85
N TYR A 52 -9.78 -28.45 25.26
CA TYR A 52 -10.14 -29.65 26.02
C TYR A 52 -9.92 -29.42 27.52
N MET A 53 -10.73 -30.10 28.33
CA MET A 53 -10.66 -30.01 29.79
C MET A 53 -9.85 -31.16 30.35
N TYR A 54 -8.77 -30.83 31.05
CA TYR A 54 -7.83 -31.77 31.67
C TYR A 54 -7.74 -31.50 33.17
N GLY A 55 -7.17 -32.45 33.89
CA GLY A 55 -7.10 -32.38 35.33
C GLY A 55 -6.56 -33.65 35.94
N ASN A 56 -6.22 -33.60 37.21
CA ASN A 56 -5.65 -34.72 37.92
C ASN A 56 -6.02 -34.69 39.40
N SER A 57 -6.04 -35.87 40.02
CA SER A 57 -6.45 -36.08 41.41
C SER A 57 -5.27 -36.07 42.39
N ASP A 58 -4.39 -35.08 42.23
CA ASP A 58 -2.98 -35.06 42.69
C ASP A 58 -2.70 -35.25 44.18
N THR A 59 -3.70 -35.05 45.04
CA THR A 59 -3.79 -35.34 46.49
C THR A 59 -4.57 -34.21 47.17
N GLY A 60 -5.34 -34.55 48.20
CA GLY A 60 -6.16 -33.59 48.94
C GLY A 60 -7.65 -33.77 48.70
N ALA A 61 -8.41 -32.73 49.02
CA ALA A 61 -9.85 -32.74 48.86
C ALA A 61 -10.21 -32.42 47.39
N PRO A 62 -11.40 -32.81 46.89
CA PRO A 62 -11.78 -32.65 45.48
C PRO A 62 -11.73 -31.21 44.98
N ASP A 63 -11.99 -30.26 45.88
CA ASP A 63 -11.91 -28.82 45.68
C ASP A 63 -10.47 -28.30 45.53
N THR A 64 -9.45 -29.14 45.76
CA THR A 64 -8.04 -28.81 45.58
C THR A 64 -7.39 -29.56 44.41
N TRP A 65 -8.16 -30.32 43.62
CA TRP A 65 -7.63 -30.99 42.42
C TRP A 65 -7.29 -29.98 41.34
N SER A 66 -6.15 -30.17 40.67
CA SER A 66 -5.70 -29.26 39.61
C SER A 66 -6.53 -29.55 38.35
N MET A 67 -7.09 -28.51 37.76
CA MET A 67 -7.95 -28.58 36.57
C MET A 67 -7.49 -27.49 35.59
N TRP A 68 -7.33 -27.86 34.32
CA TRP A 68 -6.84 -26.92 33.31
C TRP A 68 -7.45 -27.14 31.92
N THR A 69 -7.30 -26.16 31.05
CA THR A 69 -7.71 -26.22 29.65
C THR A 69 -6.59 -25.81 28.69
N HIS A 70 -6.50 -26.53 27.57
CA HIS A 70 -5.66 -26.16 26.43
C HIS A 70 -6.15 -26.84 25.14
N SER A 71 -5.62 -26.44 23.99
CA SER A 71 -6.11 -26.90 22.70
C SER A 71 -5.51 -28.22 22.20
N ALA A 72 -4.40 -28.70 22.81
CA ALA A 72 -3.84 -29.99 22.43
C ALA A 72 -4.82 -31.13 22.72
N ASN A 73 -4.92 -32.06 21.77
CA ASN A 73 -5.86 -33.19 21.79
C ASN A 73 -5.52 -34.30 22.80
N ASN A 74 -4.38 -34.20 23.48
CA ASN A 74 -3.98 -35.06 24.57
C ASN A 74 -3.17 -34.27 25.62
N ASP A 75 -3.21 -34.73 26.88
CA ASP A 75 -2.27 -34.32 27.92
C ASP A 75 -1.88 -35.55 28.74
N VAL A 76 -0.58 -35.88 28.74
CA VAL A 76 -0.03 -37.03 29.46
C VAL A 76 -0.07 -36.88 30.98
N ASN A 77 -0.27 -35.66 31.48
CA ASN A 77 -0.34 -35.36 32.90
C ASN A 77 -1.79 -35.33 33.42
N SER A 78 -2.78 -35.51 32.55
CA SER A 78 -4.19 -35.58 32.93
C SER A 78 -4.59 -37.01 33.27
N ASP A 79 -5.44 -37.16 34.28
CA ASP A 79 -6.21 -38.38 34.50
C ASP A 79 -7.30 -38.48 33.41
N ASP A 80 -7.77 -39.70 33.10
CA ASP A 80 -8.91 -39.92 32.19
C ASP A 80 -10.25 -39.46 32.80
N SER A 81 -10.33 -39.48 34.13
CA SER A 81 -11.50 -39.05 34.88
C SER A 81 -11.16 -38.81 36.35
N VAL A 82 -11.91 -37.93 36.99
CA VAL A 82 -11.87 -37.72 38.44
C VAL A 82 -13.25 -37.96 39.03
N GLY A 83 -13.32 -38.41 40.28
CA GLY A 83 -14.62 -38.74 40.85
C GLY A 83 -14.56 -39.11 42.32
N GLU A 84 -15.75 -39.07 42.94
CA GLU A 84 -15.95 -39.50 44.31
C GLU A 84 -17.19 -40.36 44.42
N GLY A 85 -17.09 -41.45 45.17
CA GLY A 85 -18.22 -42.24 45.64
C GLY A 85 -18.38 -42.14 47.15
N ASN A 86 -19.58 -42.41 47.66
CA ASN A 86 -19.86 -42.50 49.10
C ASN A 86 -19.48 -43.89 49.66
N ILE A 87 -18.24 -44.34 49.41
CA ILE A 87 -17.79 -45.68 49.80
C ILE A 87 -17.59 -45.75 51.33
N PRO A 88 -18.15 -46.77 52.02
CA PRO A 88 -17.92 -47.00 53.44
C PRO A 88 -16.43 -47.05 53.80
N GLY A 89 -15.99 -46.14 54.68
CA GLY A 89 -14.60 -45.98 55.12
C GLY A 89 -13.76 -44.92 54.40
N ALA A 90 -14.23 -44.33 53.30
CA ALA A 90 -13.54 -43.24 52.62
C ALA A 90 -13.61 -41.89 53.39
N ALA A 91 -12.59 -41.05 53.27
CA ALA A 91 -12.52 -39.76 53.98
C ALA A 91 -13.63 -38.78 53.56
N ASN A 92 -14.15 -38.90 52.33
CA ASN A 92 -15.14 -37.99 51.75
C ASN A 92 -16.54 -38.62 51.64
N GLN A 93 -16.96 -39.39 52.66
CA GLN A 93 -18.30 -39.97 52.75
C GLN A 93 -19.31 -38.89 53.14
N GLY A 94 -19.98 -38.34 52.13
CA GLY A 94 -20.95 -37.27 52.29
C GLY A 94 -21.23 -36.61 50.96
N GLY A 95 -22.47 -36.14 50.80
CA GLY A 95 -22.83 -35.25 49.69
C GLY A 95 -22.51 -33.79 50.02
N GLY A 96 -22.71 -32.91 49.06
CA GLY A 96 -22.36 -31.49 49.18
C GLY A 96 -22.07 -30.87 47.82
N PRO A 97 -21.94 -29.55 47.75
CA PRO A 97 -21.56 -28.88 46.52
C PRO A 97 -20.15 -29.29 46.10
N ARG A 98 -19.94 -29.39 44.80
CA ARG A 98 -18.64 -29.58 44.15
C ARG A 98 -18.49 -28.50 43.10
N THR A 99 -17.27 -27.99 42.98
CA THR A 99 -16.93 -26.97 42.00
C THR A 99 -15.55 -27.30 41.47
N PHE A 100 -15.46 -27.50 40.16
CA PHE A 100 -14.20 -27.66 39.43
C PHE A 100 -13.98 -26.42 38.59
N THR A 101 -12.80 -25.82 38.70
CA THR A 101 -12.43 -24.63 37.94
C THR A 101 -11.29 -24.99 37.00
N PHE A 102 -11.60 -25.13 35.72
CA PHE A 102 -10.64 -25.33 34.65
C PHE A 102 -10.04 -23.99 34.24
N GLU A 103 -8.78 -23.77 34.58
CA GLU A 103 -8.03 -22.57 34.18
C GLU A 103 -7.25 -22.84 32.90
N GLY A 104 -7.23 -21.89 31.96
CA GLY A 104 -6.42 -22.09 30.76
C GLY A 104 -4.92 -21.98 31.08
N THR A 105 -4.12 -22.90 30.56
CA THR A 105 -2.67 -22.98 30.85
C THR A 105 -1.78 -22.34 29.80
N ASN A 106 -2.35 -22.02 28.64
CA ASN A 106 -1.63 -21.52 27.47
C ASN A 106 -2.30 -20.22 27.01
N PRO A 107 -2.00 -19.09 27.69
CA PRO A 107 -2.53 -17.80 27.28
C PRO A 107 -1.95 -17.37 25.93
N VAL A 108 -2.75 -16.65 25.16
CA VAL A 108 -2.31 -16.07 23.88
C VAL A 108 -1.29 -14.97 24.14
N SER A 109 -0.23 -14.92 23.32
CA SER A 109 0.83 -13.90 23.42
C SER A 109 0.38 -12.53 22.93
N GLU A 110 -0.60 -12.49 22.03
CA GLU A 110 -1.19 -11.31 21.43
C GLU A 110 -2.71 -11.36 21.54
N ALA A 111 -3.38 -10.21 21.39
CA ALA A 111 -4.82 -10.16 21.41
C ALA A 111 -5.39 -10.96 20.23
N MET A 112 -6.38 -11.83 20.50
CA MET A 112 -6.93 -12.74 19.50
C MET A 112 -8.41 -12.42 19.27
N PRO A 113 -8.81 -11.99 18.07
CA PRO A 113 -10.19 -11.65 17.78
C PRO A 113 -11.10 -12.88 17.79
N ILE A 114 -12.33 -12.71 18.30
CA ILE A 114 -13.35 -13.75 18.35
C ILE A 114 -14.64 -13.27 17.68
N ASP A 115 -15.30 -14.17 16.95
CA ASP A 115 -16.57 -13.88 16.30
C ASP A 115 -17.70 -13.99 17.33
N ASN A 116 -18.12 -12.84 17.84
CA ASN A 116 -19.20 -12.71 18.83
C ASN A 116 -20.60 -12.99 18.26
N SER A 117 -20.74 -13.15 16.93
CA SER A 117 -22.00 -13.55 16.29
C SER A 117 -22.24 -15.07 16.40
N ILE A 118 -21.18 -15.84 16.66
CA ILE A 118 -21.21 -17.28 16.86
C ILE A 118 -21.10 -17.57 18.36
N ALA A 119 -21.91 -18.50 18.87
CA ALA A 119 -21.84 -18.89 20.26
C ALA A 119 -20.62 -19.78 20.54
N ILE A 120 -20.05 -19.63 21.74
CA ILE A 120 -19.10 -20.60 22.30
C ILE A 120 -19.90 -21.82 22.73
N VAL A 121 -19.65 -22.96 22.09
CA VAL A 121 -20.37 -24.22 22.34
C VAL A 121 -19.45 -25.25 22.95
N GLY A 122 -20.00 -26.17 23.73
CA GLY A 122 -19.21 -27.24 24.28
C GLY A 122 -20.03 -28.24 25.05
N LYS A 123 -19.33 -29.21 25.63
CA LYS A 123 -19.95 -30.21 26.48
C LYS A 123 -19.01 -30.70 27.56
N VAL A 124 -19.59 -31.02 28.71
CA VAL A 124 -18.90 -31.65 29.85
C VAL A 124 -19.53 -33.01 30.09
N LYS A 125 -18.72 -34.07 30.10
CA LYS A 125 -19.21 -35.41 30.44
C LYS A 125 -19.10 -35.66 31.92
N LEU A 126 -20.25 -35.64 32.60
CA LEU A 126 -20.34 -35.79 34.06
C LEU A 126 -21.42 -36.82 34.39
N LEU A 127 -21.02 -37.97 34.92
CA LEU A 127 -21.96 -38.96 35.41
C LEU A 127 -22.23 -38.69 36.89
N ILE A 128 -23.43 -38.20 37.22
CA ILE A 128 -23.93 -38.16 38.60
C ILE A 128 -24.81 -39.39 38.80
N TYR A 129 -24.37 -40.31 39.66
CA TYR A 129 -25.08 -41.55 39.95
C TYR A 129 -25.67 -41.50 41.36
N CYS A 130 -26.96 -41.79 41.46
CA CYS A 130 -27.67 -41.87 42.73
C CYS A 130 -27.85 -43.33 43.17
N ASP A 131 -28.36 -43.53 44.38
CA ASP A 131 -28.71 -44.86 44.88
C ASP A 131 -29.85 -45.49 44.06
N VAL A 132 -29.64 -46.74 43.66
CA VAL A 132 -30.56 -47.57 42.88
C VAL A 132 -31.81 -47.93 43.69
N LEU A 133 -31.70 -47.99 45.03
CA LEU A 133 -32.80 -48.29 45.94
C LEU A 133 -33.79 -47.13 46.08
N GLU A 134 -33.36 -45.89 45.83
CA GLU A 134 -34.19 -44.68 45.90
C GLU A 134 -34.69 -44.23 44.51
N GLN A 135 -34.72 -45.12 43.52
CA GLN A 135 -35.20 -44.83 42.16
C GLN A 135 -34.50 -43.63 41.49
N ASN A 136 -33.22 -43.40 41.78
CA ASN A 136 -32.43 -42.34 41.14
C ASN A 136 -32.89 -40.90 41.48
N SER A 137 -33.44 -40.66 42.67
CA SER A 137 -34.08 -39.40 43.05
C SER A 137 -33.16 -38.22 43.43
N CYS A 138 -31.88 -38.23 43.02
CA CYS A 138 -30.95 -37.14 43.32
C CYS A 138 -30.93 -36.09 42.20
N THR A 139 -30.57 -34.84 42.54
CA THR A 139 -30.45 -33.76 41.54
C THR A 139 -29.23 -34.00 40.64
N LYS A 140 -29.43 -33.82 39.33
CA LYS A 140 -28.36 -33.79 38.33
C LYS A 140 -28.11 -32.39 37.78
N GLN A 141 -28.71 -31.38 38.39
CA GLN A 141 -28.53 -30.00 37.97
C GLN A 141 -27.05 -29.61 38.09
N THR A 142 -26.52 -29.07 36.99
CA THR A 142 -25.13 -28.62 36.89
C THR A 142 -25.11 -27.19 36.36
N ASP A 143 -24.38 -26.32 37.06
CA ASP A 143 -24.12 -24.96 36.64
C ASP A 143 -22.77 -24.91 35.93
N ILE A 144 -22.75 -24.40 34.71
CA ILE A 144 -21.56 -24.19 33.90
C ILE A 144 -21.33 -22.69 33.77
N VAL A 145 -20.14 -22.24 34.15
CA VAL A 145 -19.73 -20.83 34.08
C VAL A 145 -18.58 -20.70 33.09
N LEU A 146 -18.76 -19.90 32.05
CA LEU A 146 -17.69 -19.54 31.13
C LEU A 146 -16.82 -18.46 31.75
N ARG A 147 -15.49 -18.65 31.71
CA ARG A 147 -14.53 -17.73 32.31
C ARG A 147 -13.50 -17.27 31.28
N LEU A 148 -13.04 -16.04 31.43
CA LEU A 148 -11.93 -15.48 30.67
C LEU A 148 -10.95 -14.85 31.67
N GLY A 149 -9.78 -15.50 31.83
CA GLY A 149 -8.87 -15.24 32.93
C GLY A 149 -9.57 -15.36 34.29
N ASN A 150 -9.59 -14.27 35.05
CA ASN A 150 -10.22 -14.23 36.37
C ASN A 150 -11.70 -13.80 36.37
N ARG A 151 -12.28 -13.50 35.20
CA ARG A 151 -13.64 -12.98 35.07
C ARG A 151 -14.61 -14.08 34.68
N ASP A 152 -15.80 -14.06 35.28
CA ASP A 152 -16.91 -14.93 34.89
C ASP A 152 -17.76 -14.16 33.85
N LEU A 153 -17.91 -14.71 32.65
CA LEU A 153 -18.58 -14.05 31.52
C LEU A 153 -20.08 -14.39 31.44
N ALA A 154 -20.41 -15.67 31.63
CA ALA A 154 -21.78 -16.17 31.50
C ALA A 154 -21.96 -17.43 32.35
N VAL A 155 -23.22 -17.71 32.73
CA VAL A 155 -23.60 -18.90 33.50
C VAL A 155 -24.81 -19.57 32.84
N GLN A 156 -24.74 -20.88 32.69
CA GLN A 156 -25.85 -21.70 32.22
C GLN A 156 -26.11 -22.83 33.20
N THR A 157 -27.35 -22.92 33.69
CA THR A 157 -27.82 -24.00 34.55
C THR A 157 -28.50 -25.06 33.69
N ILE A 158 -27.99 -26.29 33.72
CA ILE A 158 -28.53 -27.43 32.97
C ILE A 158 -29.12 -28.40 33.98
N ALA A 159 -30.43 -28.65 33.89
CA ALA A 159 -31.15 -29.45 34.88
C ALA A 159 -30.82 -30.95 34.82
N GLU A 160 -30.67 -31.50 33.62
CA GLU A 160 -30.39 -32.91 33.36
C GLU A 160 -29.43 -33.02 32.17
N PRO A 161 -28.53 -34.03 32.15
CA PRO A 161 -27.65 -34.24 31.02
C PRO A 161 -28.39 -34.83 29.81
N ALA A 162 -27.80 -34.64 28.62
CA ALA A 162 -28.17 -35.30 27.38
C ALA A 162 -27.73 -36.77 27.34
N GLU A 163 -27.81 -37.40 26.17
CA GLU A 163 -27.33 -38.77 25.93
C GLU A 163 -25.87 -38.93 26.41
N ASP A 164 -25.50 -40.12 26.89
CA ASP A 164 -24.17 -40.43 27.41
C ASP A 164 -23.65 -39.56 28.58
N ASN A 165 -24.54 -38.84 29.28
CA ASN A 165 -24.24 -37.95 30.41
C ASN A 165 -23.46 -36.68 30.03
N PHE A 166 -23.70 -36.14 28.83
CA PHE A 166 -23.15 -34.85 28.42
C PHE A 166 -24.02 -33.69 28.87
N TYR A 167 -23.42 -32.70 29.54
CA TYR A 167 -24.02 -31.39 29.77
C TYR A 167 -23.54 -30.45 28.66
N GLU A 168 -24.41 -30.24 27.67
CA GLU A 168 -24.14 -29.38 26.52
C GLU A 168 -24.47 -27.93 26.87
N PHE A 169 -23.59 -27.00 26.49
CA PHE A 169 -23.74 -25.58 26.78
C PHE A 169 -23.46 -24.72 25.55
N GLU A 170 -24.05 -23.53 25.55
CA GLU A 170 -23.94 -22.52 24.50
C GLU A 170 -23.94 -21.12 25.12
N PHE A 171 -22.91 -20.34 24.84
CA PHE A 171 -22.75 -18.99 25.37
C PHE A 171 -22.56 -17.96 24.26
N PHE A 172 -23.43 -16.96 24.22
CA PHE A 172 -23.19 -15.73 23.46
C PHE A 172 -22.45 -14.75 24.37
N VAL A 173 -21.23 -14.37 23.98
CA VAL A 173 -20.37 -13.46 24.75
C VAL A 173 -20.25 -12.13 24.04
N ASN A 174 -20.26 -11.03 24.81
CA ASN A 174 -20.05 -9.69 24.27
C ASN A 174 -18.59 -9.25 24.46
N VAL A 175 -17.68 -10.09 23.96
CA VAL A 175 -16.24 -9.86 23.99
C VAL A 175 -15.76 -9.94 22.54
N GLU A 176 -14.99 -8.96 22.09
CA GLU A 176 -14.53 -8.85 20.69
C GLU A 176 -13.17 -9.55 20.49
N GLU A 177 -12.38 -9.68 21.55
CA GLU A 177 -11.06 -10.30 21.53
C GLU A 177 -10.70 -10.96 22.87
N ILE A 178 -9.84 -11.97 22.82
CA ILE A 178 -9.13 -12.53 23.96
C ILE A 178 -7.88 -11.66 24.19
N PRO A 179 -7.76 -10.94 25.31
CA PRO A 179 -6.59 -10.11 25.57
C PRO A 179 -5.31 -10.94 25.68
N ALA A 180 -4.18 -10.34 25.31
CA ALA A 180 -2.86 -10.94 25.53
C ALA A 180 -2.68 -11.34 27.01
N GLY A 181 -2.21 -12.56 27.26
CA GLY A 181 -2.05 -13.10 28.61
C GLY A 181 -3.33 -13.69 29.23
N GLU A 182 -4.49 -13.57 28.58
CA GLU A 182 -5.74 -14.20 29.02
C GLU A 182 -6.05 -15.47 28.19
N THR A 183 -6.95 -16.30 28.73
CA THR A 183 -7.37 -17.55 28.12
C THR A 183 -8.73 -17.95 28.67
N PHE A 184 -9.49 -18.70 27.86
CA PHE A 184 -10.78 -19.21 28.29
C PHE A 184 -10.61 -20.39 29.26
N GLY A 185 -11.51 -20.40 30.23
CA GLY A 185 -11.66 -21.47 31.20
C GLY A 185 -13.13 -21.72 31.48
N LEU A 186 -13.39 -22.72 32.31
CA LEU A 186 -14.74 -23.14 32.62
C LEU A 186 -14.84 -23.53 34.09
N ARG A 187 -15.95 -23.17 34.74
CA ARG A 187 -16.23 -23.63 36.11
C ARG A 187 -17.50 -24.45 36.10
N VAL A 188 -17.40 -25.69 36.57
CA VAL A 188 -18.51 -26.65 36.68
C VAL A 188 -18.87 -26.80 38.14
N SER A 189 -20.11 -26.49 38.50
CA SER A 189 -20.64 -26.61 39.85
C SER A 189 -21.86 -27.52 39.88
N PHE A 190 -21.89 -28.49 40.80
CA PHE A 190 -23.01 -29.42 40.95
C PHE A 190 -23.11 -29.94 42.39
N GLN A 191 -24.18 -30.65 42.70
CA GLN A 191 -24.40 -31.24 44.02
C GLN A 191 -24.09 -32.74 44.02
N LYS A 192 -23.07 -33.16 44.78
CA LYS A 192 -22.79 -34.57 45.01
C LYS A 192 -23.92 -35.22 45.83
N PRO A 193 -24.46 -36.38 45.41
CA PRO A 193 -25.50 -37.10 46.15
C PRO A 193 -25.05 -37.52 47.56
N GLN A 194 -25.96 -37.53 48.53
CA GLN A 194 -25.70 -37.97 49.92
C GLN A 194 -25.94 -39.46 50.16
N SER A 195 -26.50 -40.17 49.18
CA SER A 195 -26.91 -41.56 49.32
C SER A 195 -25.71 -42.52 49.41
N THR A 196 -25.90 -43.69 50.02
CA THR A 196 -24.81 -44.65 50.35
C THR A 196 -24.06 -45.16 49.12
N ASP A 197 -24.73 -45.33 47.98
CA ASP A 197 -24.11 -45.73 46.72
C ASP A 197 -24.00 -44.57 45.71
N GLY A 198 -24.18 -43.33 46.19
CA GLY A 198 -24.15 -42.13 45.36
C GLY A 198 -22.75 -41.56 45.13
N GLY A 199 -22.59 -40.84 44.03
CA GLY A 199 -21.33 -40.21 43.68
C GLY A 199 -21.34 -39.51 42.33
N TYR A 200 -20.15 -39.17 41.83
CA TYR A 200 -19.97 -38.66 40.49
C TYR A 200 -18.65 -39.12 39.84
N THR A 201 -18.62 -39.05 38.53
CA THR A 201 -17.41 -39.20 37.70
C THR A 201 -17.41 -38.12 36.62
N LEU A 202 -16.43 -37.24 36.66
CA LEU A 202 -16.16 -36.23 35.66
C LEU A 202 -15.09 -36.77 34.71
N TYR A 203 -15.45 -36.96 33.44
CA TYR A 203 -14.55 -37.48 32.42
C TYR A 203 -13.80 -36.34 31.76
N LEU A 204 -12.49 -36.53 31.60
CA LEU A 204 -11.56 -35.51 31.13
C LEU A 204 -11.03 -35.88 29.74
N GLY A 205 -10.41 -34.88 29.11
CA GLY A 205 -9.73 -34.99 27.84
C GLY A 205 -10.64 -35.10 26.61
N ASN A 206 -9.97 -35.36 25.49
CA ASN A 206 -10.57 -35.45 24.18
C ASN A 206 -11.68 -36.52 24.14
N GLN A 207 -12.78 -36.21 23.44
CA GLN A 207 -14.04 -36.96 23.37
C GLN A 207 -14.99 -36.83 24.57
N ASN A 208 -14.53 -36.35 25.74
CA ASN A 208 -15.34 -36.27 26.95
C ASN A 208 -15.74 -34.83 27.30
N SER A 209 -14.77 -33.92 27.40
CA SER A 209 -15.07 -32.56 27.88
C SER A 209 -14.27 -31.52 27.09
N PHE A 210 -14.98 -30.61 26.41
CA PHE A 210 -14.38 -29.58 25.56
C PHE A 210 -15.28 -28.36 25.39
N MET A 211 -14.68 -27.27 24.89
CA MET A 211 -15.37 -26.08 24.39
C MET A 211 -14.74 -25.61 23.08
N ASP A 212 -15.57 -25.17 22.14
CA ASP A 212 -15.18 -24.61 20.85
C ASP A 212 -15.33 -23.09 20.91
N ILE A 213 -14.24 -22.39 20.60
CA ILE A 213 -14.20 -20.93 20.61
C ILE A 213 -14.21 -20.46 19.16
N PRO A 214 -15.08 -19.52 18.76
CA PRO A 214 -15.13 -19.00 17.40
C PRO A 214 -14.00 -17.98 17.19
N VAL A 215 -12.76 -18.45 17.14
CA VAL A 215 -11.58 -17.62 16.85
C VAL A 215 -11.63 -17.17 15.40
N ILE A 216 -11.47 -15.87 15.14
CA ILE A 216 -11.39 -15.34 13.78
C ILE A 216 -10.04 -15.72 13.18
N GLU A 217 -10.02 -16.00 11.87
CA GLU A 217 -8.79 -16.31 11.17
C GLU A 217 -7.76 -15.19 11.38
N PRO A 218 -6.51 -15.50 11.78
CA PRO A 218 -5.49 -14.49 11.89
C PRO A 218 -5.30 -13.82 10.53
N TYR A 219 -5.10 -12.51 10.57
CA TYR A 219 -4.82 -11.74 9.38
C TYR A 219 -3.56 -12.28 8.68
N GLN A 220 -3.73 -12.82 7.47
CA GLN A 220 -2.60 -13.18 6.61
C GLN A 220 -2.36 -12.04 5.61
N PRO A 221 -1.16 -11.43 5.62
CA PRO A 221 -0.84 -10.43 4.62
C PRO A 221 -0.81 -11.09 3.23
N THR A 222 -1.59 -10.53 2.33
CA THR A 222 -1.78 -10.95 0.93
C THR A 222 -0.73 -10.34 0.00
N VAL A 223 -0.06 -9.28 0.46
CA VAL A 223 1.04 -8.62 -0.25
C VAL A 223 2.33 -8.83 0.54
N PRO A 224 3.29 -9.60 -0.01
CA PRO A 224 4.60 -9.77 0.59
C PRO A 224 5.34 -8.43 0.68
N GLY A 225 6.11 -8.22 1.76
CA GLY A 225 6.98 -7.05 1.92
C GLY A 225 6.35 -5.82 2.59
N LEU A 226 5.04 -5.84 2.89
CA LEU A 226 4.37 -4.73 3.61
C LEU A 226 4.52 -4.75 5.14
N GLY A 227 5.23 -5.74 5.69
CA GLY A 227 5.43 -5.89 7.14
C GLY A 227 6.92 -5.97 7.46
N GLY A 228 7.53 -4.80 7.71
CA GLY A 228 8.94 -4.64 8.08
C GLY A 228 9.16 -3.29 8.75
N GLU A 229 10.31 -3.11 9.41
CA GLU A 229 10.68 -1.82 10.02
C GLU A 229 11.01 -0.75 8.96
N GLU A 230 11.36 -1.17 7.75
CA GLU A 230 11.67 -0.32 6.61
C GLU A 230 10.83 -0.78 5.41
N TYR A 231 10.14 0.17 4.79
CA TYR A 231 9.32 -0.08 3.62
C TYR A 231 10.17 -0.03 2.36
N VAL A 232 10.12 -1.10 1.57
CA VAL A 232 10.74 -1.18 0.25
C VAL A 232 9.63 -1.43 -0.76
N SER A 233 9.64 -0.65 -1.85
CA SER A 233 8.72 -0.86 -2.96
C SER A 233 8.71 -2.31 -3.44
N PRO A 234 7.53 -2.96 -3.53
CA PRO A 234 7.39 -4.29 -4.11
C PRO A 234 7.97 -4.39 -5.53
N TYR A 235 8.06 -3.28 -6.26
CA TYR A 235 8.51 -3.23 -7.64
C TYR A 235 10.02 -3.02 -7.78
N GLU A 236 10.71 -2.61 -6.72
CA GLU A 236 12.16 -2.54 -6.70
C GLU A 236 12.77 -3.93 -6.69
N ASP A 237 12.26 -4.82 -5.84
CA ASP A 237 12.72 -6.20 -5.71
C ASP A 237 12.07 -7.15 -6.73
N ALA A 238 10.98 -6.75 -7.38
CA ALA A 238 10.30 -7.58 -8.35
C ALA A 238 11.10 -7.77 -9.64
N SER A 239 11.21 -9.01 -10.08
CA SER A 239 11.90 -9.34 -11.33
C SER A 239 11.18 -8.73 -12.55
N GLY A 240 11.91 -8.00 -13.39
CA GLY A 240 11.42 -7.50 -14.68
C GLY A 240 10.89 -6.07 -14.67
N TYR A 241 10.93 -5.39 -13.52
CA TYR A 241 10.64 -3.98 -13.41
C TYR A 241 11.91 -3.14 -13.50
N THR A 242 11.78 -1.95 -14.11
CA THR A 242 12.86 -0.97 -14.19
C THR A 242 12.33 0.41 -13.84
N LEU A 243 12.95 1.04 -12.84
CA LEU A 243 12.65 2.43 -12.48
C LEU A 243 13.04 3.36 -13.64
N THR A 244 12.12 4.23 -14.04
CA THR A 244 12.33 5.20 -15.11
C THR A 244 11.68 6.52 -14.73
N GLY A 245 12.41 7.62 -14.93
CA GLY A 245 11.86 8.96 -14.74
C GLY A 245 10.69 9.23 -15.69
N SER A 246 9.65 9.86 -15.15
CA SER A 246 8.53 10.39 -15.90
C SER A 246 8.88 11.75 -16.52
N ASN A 247 7.95 12.34 -17.26
CA ASN A 247 8.06 13.73 -17.63
C ASN A 247 7.96 14.56 -16.34
N SER A 248 8.84 15.53 -16.12
CA SER A 248 8.77 16.39 -14.93
C SER A 248 9.24 17.80 -15.26
N THR A 249 8.59 18.79 -14.62
CA THR A 249 8.89 20.21 -14.84
C THR A 249 9.63 20.78 -13.63
N SER A 250 10.94 21.00 -13.77
CA SER A 250 11.72 21.64 -12.71
C SER A 250 11.44 23.14 -12.59
N PHE A 251 10.99 23.58 -11.41
CA PHE A 251 10.80 25.00 -11.10
C PHE A 251 12.07 25.84 -11.26
N PHE A 252 13.22 25.27 -10.88
CA PHE A 252 14.51 25.95 -11.08
C PHE A 252 14.84 26.12 -12.57
N ALA A 253 14.59 25.09 -13.38
CA ALA A 253 14.78 25.17 -14.82
C ALA A 253 13.90 26.26 -15.44
N LEU A 254 12.63 26.38 -15.03
CA LEU A 254 11.73 27.44 -15.47
C LEU A 254 12.31 28.84 -15.19
N ILE A 255 12.76 29.09 -13.96
CA ILE A 255 13.36 30.39 -13.59
C ILE A 255 14.61 30.67 -14.43
N PHE A 256 15.50 29.68 -14.54
CA PHE A 256 16.75 29.81 -15.29
C PHE A 256 16.49 30.15 -16.77
N TRP A 257 15.61 29.42 -17.44
CA TRP A 257 15.29 29.65 -18.85
C TRP A 257 14.56 30.96 -19.08
N GLY A 258 13.70 31.39 -18.13
CA GLY A 258 13.09 32.71 -18.16
C GLY A 258 14.13 33.83 -18.13
N LEU A 259 15.10 33.76 -17.20
CA LEU A 259 16.19 34.73 -17.10
C LEU A 259 17.11 34.70 -18.33
N LEU A 260 17.42 33.50 -18.84
CA LEU A 260 18.23 33.33 -20.04
C LEU A 260 17.56 33.95 -21.26
N GLY A 261 16.25 33.73 -21.45
CA GLY A 261 15.49 34.34 -22.54
C GLY A 261 15.54 35.86 -22.51
N ILE A 262 15.35 36.47 -21.33
CA ILE A 262 15.51 37.93 -21.14
C ILE A 262 16.95 38.35 -21.47
N GLY A 263 17.94 37.59 -21.02
CA GLY A 263 19.36 37.81 -21.33
C GLY A 263 19.65 37.81 -22.83
N VAL A 264 19.06 36.89 -23.60
CA VAL A 264 19.18 36.82 -25.07
C VAL A 264 18.59 38.07 -25.73
N PHE A 265 17.44 38.56 -25.27
CA PHE A 265 16.87 39.81 -25.78
C PHE A 265 17.77 41.01 -25.51
N VAL A 266 18.19 41.20 -24.25
CA VAL A 266 19.04 42.34 -23.85
C VAL A 266 20.39 42.29 -24.57
N ALA A 267 21.04 41.13 -24.60
CA ALA A 267 22.32 40.97 -25.26
C ALA A 267 22.20 41.12 -26.79
N GLY A 268 21.13 40.61 -27.40
CA GLY A 268 20.86 40.77 -28.82
C GLY A 268 20.72 42.23 -29.23
N PHE A 269 19.96 43.02 -28.47
CA PHE A 269 19.77 44.45 -28.74
C PHE A 269 20.97 45.33 -28.37
N THR A 270 21.83 44.88 -27.46
CA THR A 270 22.99 45.68 -27.01
C THR A 270 24.28 45.36 -27.77
N PHE A 271 24.52 44.10 -28.12
CA PHE A 271 25.83 43.64 -28.61
C PHE A 271 25.86 43.15 -30.05
N ILE A 272 24.72 42.82 -30.67
CA ILE A 272 24.70 42.44 -32.09
C ILE A 272 24.84 43.73 -32.93
N PRO A 273 25.84 43.82 -33.84
CA PRO A 273 25.97 44.99 -34.73
C PRO A 273 24.74 45.10 -35.67
N PRO A 274 24.51 46.26 -36.30
CA PRO A 274 23.39 46.44 -37.22
C PRO A 274 23.56 45.53 -38.46
N ILE A 275 22.98 44.33 -38.40
CA ILE A 275 22.91 43.37 -39.49
C ILE A 275 21.51 43.42 -40.14
N PRO A 276 21.39 43.11 -41.44
CA PRO A 276 20.08 42.88 -42.06
C PRO A 276 19.30 41.81 -41.27
N MET A 277 17.99 42.03 -41.06
CA MET A 277 17.10 41.13 -40.32
C MET A 277 17.41 40.93 -38.81
N ARG A 278 18.26 41.79 -38.22
CA ARG A 278 18.64 41.74 -36.80
C ARG A 278 17.46 41.60 -35.84
N GLU A 279 16.45 42.45 -35.99
CA GLU A 279 15.29 42.49 -35.09
C GLU A 279 14.49 41.19 -35.18
N LEU A 280 14.31 40.65 -36.40
CA LEU A 280 13.62 39.37 -36.62
C LEU A 280 14.42 38.20 -36.04
N ALA A 281 15.74 38.18 -36.21
CA ALA A 281 16.60 37.14 -35.66
C ALA A 281 16.55 37.10 -34.12
N ILE A 282 16.62 38.26 -33.46
CA ILE A 282 16.52 38.37 -32.00
C ILE A 282 15.12 37.97 -31.54
N LEU A 283 14.08 38.46 -32.22
CA LEU A 283 12.69 38.17 -31.88
C LEU A 283 12.38 36.67 -31.94
N PHE A 284 12.70 36.01 -33.07
CA PHE A 284 12.39 34.58 -33.24
C PHE A 284 13.23 33.69 -32.33
N THR A 285 14.49 34.05 -32.07
CA THR A 285 15.36 33.29 -31.15
C THR A 285 14.90 33.43 -29.71
N GLY A 286 14.64 34.66 -29.26
CA GLY A 286 14.21 34.94 -27.88
C GLY A 286 12.80 34.42 -27.59
N LEU A 287 11.86 34.60 -28.52
CA LEU A 287 10.48 34.11 -28.38
C LEU A 287 10.41 32.58 -28.48
N GLY A 288 11.18 31.97 -29.37
CA GLY A 288 11.26 30.50 -29.47
C GLY A 288 11.80 29.87 -28.18
N LEU A 289 12.88 30.43 -27.60
CA LEU A 289 13.44 29.97 -26.32
C LEU A 289 12.46 30.14 -25.14
N LEU A 290 11.82 31.31 -25.02
CA LEU A 290 10.84 31.55 -23.96
C LEU A 290 9.63 30.64 -24.10
N VAL A 291 9.11 30.44 -25.31
CA VAL A 291 7.93 29.58 -25.49
C VAL A 291 8.27 28.12 -25.23
N SER A 292 9.41 27.60 -25.73
CA SER A 292 9.74 26.18 -25.57
C SER A 292 10.19 25.80 -24.16
N MET A 293 10.95 26.67 -23.49
CA MET A 293 11.61 26.33 -22.21
C MET A 293 10.96 26.95 -20.97
N LEU A 294 10.00 27.87 -21.13
CA LEU A 294 9.27 28.48 -20.03
C LEU A 294 7.76 28.24 -20.17
N VAL A 295 7.16 28.67 -21.28
CA VAL A 295 5.69 28.63 -21.43
C VAL A 295 5.18 27.20 -21.58
N ALA A 296 5.79 26.40 -22.47
CA ALA A 296 5.32 25.03 -22.71
C ALA A 296 5.42 24.13 -21.47
N PRO A 297 6.50 24.13 -20.67
CA PRO A 297 6.55 23.33 -19.46
C PRO A 297 5.64 23.87 -18.33
N ILE A 298 5.40 25.19 -18.23
CA ILE A 298 4.40 25.73 -17.29
C ILE A 298 3.00 25.20 -17.62
N ILE A 299 2.63 25.22 -18.90
CA ILE A 299 1.33 24.71 -19.34
C ILE A 299 1.29 23.21 -19.09
N ALA A 300 2.28 22.46 -19.57
CA ALA A 300 2.31 21.00 -19.47
C ALA A 300 2.59 20.45 -18.07
N GLY A 301 2.82 21.28 -17.06
CA GLY A 301 2.98 20.82 -15.67
C GLY A 301 2.06 21.57 -14.73
N PRO A 302 2.53 22.65 -14.09
CA PRO A 302 1.78 23.36 -13.05
C PRO A 302 0.34 23.73 -13.40
N VAL A 303 0.07 24.13 -14.65
CA VAL A 303 -1.30 24.51 -15.07
C VAL A 303 -2.22 23.30 -15.22
N GLU A 304 -1.71 22.19 -15.76
CA GLU A 304 -2.50 20.96 -15.93
C GLU A 304 -2.73 20.27 -14.57
N LEU A 305 -1.71 20.22 -13.71
CA LEU A 305 -1.82 19.67 -12.34
C LEU A 305 -2.85 20.45 -11.50
N ALA A 306 -2.85 21.79 -11.59
CA ALA A 306 -3.79 22.63 -10.87
C ALA A 306 -5.27 22.50 -11.30
N LYS A 307 -5.58 21.69 -12.33
CA LYS A 307 -6.97 21.38 -12.69
C LYS A 307 -7.62 20.37 -11.76
N VAL A 308 -6.82 19.54 -11.10
CA VAL A 308 -7.31 18.59 -10.11
C VAL A 308 -7.22 19.26 -8.74
N ASN A 309 -8.32 19.24 -8.00
CA ASN A 309 -8.35 19.71 -6.63
C ASN A 309 -8.28 18.49 -5.70
N PRO A 310 -7.14 18.22 -5.03
CA PRO A 310 -7.03 17.10 -4.11
C PRO A 310 -7.93 17.25 -2.88
N ASP A 311 -8.40 18.47 -2.56
CA ASP A 311 -9.35 18.70 -1.46
C ASP A 311 -10.82 18.41 -1.83
N ASP A 312 -11.10 17.94 -3.06
CA ASP A 312 -12.45 17.56 -3.47
C ASP A 312 -12.85 16.23 -2.79
N PRO A 313 -14.02 16.13 -2.14
CA PRO A 313 -14.44 14.90 -1.43
C PRO A 313 -14.54 13.64 -2.30
N ASP A 314 -14.62 13.77 -3.62
CA ASP A 314 -14.66 12.64 -4.56
C ASP A 314 -13.29 12.31 -5.17
N VAL A 315 -12.24 13.07 -4.83
CA VAL A 315 -10.85 12.83 -5.21
C VAL A 315 -10.10 12.24 -4.01
N TRP A 316 -9.44 11.11 -4.24
CA TRP A 316 -8.70 10.39 -3.22
C TRP A 316 -7.22 10.29 -3.58
N THR A 317 -6.37 10.52 -2.59
CA THR A 317 -4.92 10.31 -2.67
C THR A 317 -4.52 8.96 -2.08
N ILE A 318 -3.31 8.51 -2.39
CA ILE A 318 -2.78 7.24 -1.88
C ILE A 318 -2.54 7.29 -0.38
N GLU A 319 -2.07 8.43 0.13
CA GLU A 319 -1.91 8.68 1.56
C GLU A 319 -3.23 8.47 2.33
N GLU A 320 -4.33 9.03 1.84
CA GLU A 320 -5.64 8.89 2.48
C GLU A 320 -6.15 7.46 2.42
N LEU A 321 -6.02 6.80 1.27
CA LEU A 321 -6.48 5.42 1.09
C LEU A 321 -5.70 4.43 1.97
N ALA A 322 -4.40 4.62 2.13
CA ALA A 322 -3.56 3.76 2.96
C ALA A 322 -3.93 3.82 4.45
N GLN A 323 -4.50 4.94 4.90
CA GLN A 323 -4.93 5.14 6.29
C GLN A 323 -6.31 4.57 6.62
N LEU A 324 -7.06 4.12 5.61
CA LEU A 324 -8.38 3.53 5.83
C LEU A 324 -8.28 2.07 6.27
N ASP A 325 -9.19 1.68 7.16
CA ASP A 325 -9.31 0.30 7.63
C ASP A 325 -10.52 -0.40 7.00
N GLU A 326 -10.51 -1.73 7.04
CA GLU A 326 -11.62 -2.56 6.56
C GLU A 326 -12.86 -2.36 7.46
N ARG A 327 -14.03 -2.22 6.83
CA ARG A 327 -15.31 -2.09 7.53
C ARG A 327 -16.32 -3.05 6.94
N ALA A 328 -17.17 -3.60 7.80
CA ALA A 328 -18.20 -4.53 7.36
C ALA A 328 -19.16 -3.84 6.37
N GLY A 329 -19.29 -4.41 5.17
CA GLY A 329 -20.21 -3.92 4.14
C GLY A 329 -19.65 -2.81 3.23
N SER A 330 -18.36 -2.49 3.34
CA SER A 330 -17.65 -1.62 2.40
C SER A 330 -16.42 -2.33 1.80
N PHE A 331 -15.84 -1.74 0.76
CA PHE A 331 -14.53 -2.16 0.26
C PHE A 331 -13.44 -1.73 1.24
N ILE A 332 -13.37 -0.43 1.58
CA ILE A 332 -12.42 0.11 2.56
C ILE A 332 -12.98 1.39 3.18
N GLY A 333 -12.77 1.61 4.48
CA GLY A 333 -13.37 2.73 5.22
C GLY A 333 -14.90 2.73 5.17
N ASP A 334 -15.52 3.86 5.51
CA ASP A 334 -16.99 3.95 5.59
C ASP A 334 -17.66 4.33 4.26
N SER A 335 -16.91 4.96 3.35
CA SER A 335 -17.46 5.59 2.13
C SER A 335 -17.50 4.67 0.91
N PHE A 336 -16.60 3.68 0.81
CA PHE A 336 -16.42 2.86 -0.39
C PHE A 336 -17.42 1.70 -0.46
N VAL A 337 -18.69 2.03 -0.65
CA VAL A 337 -19.79 1.07 -0.80
C VAL A 337 -20.13 0.83 -2.28
N GLU A 338 -20.99 -0.15 -2.56
CA GLU A 338 -21.42 -0.47 -3.92
C GLU A 338 -21.95 0.76 -4.69
N ASN A 339 -21.51 0.91 -5.94
CA ASN A 339 -21.80 2.02 -6.85
C ASN A 339 -21.20 3.38 -6.44
N TYR A 340 -20.36 3.44 -5.41
CA TYR A 340 -19.60 4.66 -5.12
C TYR A 340 -18.61 4.92 -6.25
N GLN A 341 -18.66 6.14 -6.81
CA GLN A 341 -17.76 6.62 -7.86
C GLN A 341 -16.77 7.60 -7.24
N PHE A 342 -15.49 7.46 -7.57
CA PHE A 342 -14.44 8.32 -7.06
C PHE A 342 -13.31 8.45 -8.07
N GLN A 343 -12.46 9.45 -7.87
CA GLN A 343 -11.27 9.66 -8.68
C GLN A 343 -10.03 9.40 -7.82
N LEU A 344 -9.13 8.56 -8.32
CA LEU A 344 -7.81 8.37 -7.70
C LEU A 344 -6.83 9.34 -8.37
N TYR A 345 -6.20 10.21 -7.59
CA TYR A 345 -5.18 11.13 -8.08
C TYR A 345 -3.79 10.75 -7.54
N VAL A 346 -2.82 10.61 -8.46
CA VAL A 346 -1.43 10.26 -8.12
C VAL A 346 -0.49 11.14 -8.93
N GLU A 347 0.32 11.94 -8.26
CA GLU A 347 1.46 12.65 -8.85
C GLU A 347 2.69 11.74 -8.82
N TYR A 348 3.58 11.85 -9.80
CA TYR A 348 4.79 11.01 -9.84
C TYR A 348 5.92 11.61 -10.67
N ASP A 349 7.13 11.52 -10.13
CA ASP A 349 8.37 11.86 -10.84
C ASP A 349 9.07 10.63 -11.44
N ASP A 350 8.87 9.46 -10.84
CA ASP A 350 9.47 8.20 -11.25
C ASP A 350 8.40 7.09 -11.28
N VAL A 351 8.57 6.13 -12.19
CA VAL A 351 7.65 5.00 -12.34
C VAL A 351 8.40 3.72 -12.65
N TYR A 352 8.00 2.61 -12.03
CA TYR A 352 8.50 1.29 -12.38
C TYR A 352 7.79 0.82 -13.65
N THR A 353 8.56 0.39 -14.65
CA THR A 353 7.99 -0.11 -15.91
C THR A 353 8.36 -1.55 -16.18
N ALA A 354 7.41 -2.29 -16.74
CA ALA A 354 7.61 -3.67 -17.19
C ALA A 354 6.83 -3.94 -18.48
N LYS A 355 6.96 -5.16 -19.02
CA LYS A 355 6.18 -5.64 -20.16
C LYS A 355 5.22 -6.73 -19.73
N ASP A 356 3.92 -6.49 -19.90
CA ASP A 356 2.88 -7.50 -19.77
C ASP A 356 2.09 -7.61 -21.07
N ARG A 357 1.88 -8.84 -21.56
CA ARG A 357 1.11 -9.14 -22.79
C ARG A 357 1.48 -8.28 -24.02
N GLY A 358 2.74 -7.83 -24.11
CA GLY A 358 3.27 -6.97 -25.18
C GLY A 358 3.08 -5.46 -24.98
N THR A 359 2.35 -5.05 -23.94
CA THR A 359 2.09 -3.66 -23.55
C THR A 359 3.08 -3.23 -22.46
N THR A 360 3.47 -1.96 -22.46
CA THR A 360 4.20 -1.39 -21.31
C THR A 360 3.21 -1.16 -20.19
N ILE A 361 3.52 -1.68 -19.01
CA ILE A 361 2.78 -1.40 -17.78
C ILE A 361 3.63 -0.52 -16.88
N SER A 362 2.95 0.26 -16.05
CA SER A 362 3.53 1.19 -15.08
C SER A 362 3.06 0.82 -13.68
N ALA A 363 3.96 0.88 -12.70
CA ALA A 363 3.69 0.53 -11.33
C ALA A 363 4.36 1.51 -10.36
N PHE A 364 3.73 1.70 -9.21
CA PHE A 364 4.18 2.60 -8.15
C PHE A 364 4.46 1.81 -6.87
N GLY A 365 5.68 1.98 -6.38
CA GLY A 365 6.06 1.55 -5.04
C GLY A 365 5.49 2.44 -3.95
N TYR A 366 5.14 3.69 -4.24
CA TYR A 366 4.75 4.68 -3.24
C TYR A 366 5.83 4.91 -2.17
N ASP A 367 7.09 4.83 -2.57
CA ASP A 367 8.27 5.04 -1.72
C ASP A 367 8.25 6.42 -1.03
N GLU A 368 7.65 7.43 -1.67
CA GLU A 368 7.44 8.75 -1.08
C GLU A 368 6.53 8.74 0.16
N PHE A 369 5.69 7.71 0.29
CA PHE A 369 4.78 7.49 1.41
C PHE A 369 5.30 6.41 2.37
N ALA A 370 6.61 6.08 2.33
CA ALA A 370 7.22 5.05 3.19
C ALA A 370 6.86 5.24 4.67
N GLU A 371 6.84 6.47 5.19
CA GLU A 371 6.46 6.75 6.59
C GLU A 371 5.08 6.19 6.95
N ILE A 372 4.11 6.26 6.02
CA ILE A 372 2.75 5.73 6.23
C ILE A 372 2.77 4.21 6.17
N PHE A 373 3.53 3.63 5.23
CA PHE A 373 3.64 2.18 5.08
C PHE A 373 4.39 1.52 6.24
N GLU A 374 5.35 2.22 6.86
CA GLU A 374 6.11 1.77 8.03
C GLU A 374 5.36 1.96 9.35
N ASP A 375 4.45 2.94 9.44
CA ASP A 375 3.78 3.28 10.70
C ASP A 375 2.87 2.14 11.19
N PRO A 376 3.14 1.53 12.37
CA PRO A 376 2.31 0.47 12.93
C PRO A 376 0.93 0.95 13.40
N GLU A 377 0.73 2.26 13.58
CA GLU A 377 -0.59 2.84 13.90
C GLU A 377 -1.50 2.92 12.68
N VAL A 378 -0.94 2.85 11.47
CA VAL A 378 -1.70 2.85 10.21
C VAL A 378 -2.23 1.44 9.91
N PRO A 379 -3.53 1.28 9.58
CA PRO A 379 -4.13 -0.03 9.31
C PRO A 379 -3.42 -0.81 8.19
N GLN A 380 -3.06 -2.06 8.46
CA GLN A 380 -2.38 -2.91 7.48
C GLN A 380 -3.24 -3.17 6.23
N ARG A 381 -4.58 -3.28 6.40
CA ARG A 381 -5.53 -3.49 5.29
C ARG A 381 -5.52 -2.33 4.27
N GLY A 382 -5.45 -1.09 4.74
CA GLY A 382 -5.32 0.10 3.89
C GLY A 382 -4.12 0.02 2.96
N LYS A 383 -2.95 -0.22 3.57
CA LYS A 383 -1.68 -0.41 2.86
C LYS A 383 -1.76 -1.52 1.82
N GLU A 384 -2.32 -2.66 2.17
CA GLU A 384 -2.50 -3.78 1.25
C GLU A 384 -3.40 -3.44 0.06
N TYR A 385 -4.52 -2.77 0.31
CA TYR A 385 -5.50 -2.48 -0.73
C TYR A 385 -4.94 -1.49 -1.74
N VAL A 386 -4.19 -0.49 -1.26
CA VAL A 386 -3.38 0.39 -2.12
C VAL A 386 -2.44 -0.42 -2.99
N GLN A 387 -1.68 -1.33 -2.40
CA GLN A 387 -0.76 -2.17 -3.18
C GLN A 387 -1.49 -3.11 -4.14
N LEU A 388 -2.60 -3.75 -3.77
CA LEU A 388 -3.29 -4.72 -4.61
C LEU A 388 -4.02 -4.10 -5.79
N TYR A 389 -4.69 -2.96 -5.56
CA TYR A 389 -5.65 -2.40 -6.50
C TYR A 389 -5.22 -1.07 -7.10
N PHE A 390 -4.37 -0.27 -6.45
CA PHE A 390 -4.09 1.09 -6.90
C PHE A 390 -2.64 1.31 -7.34
N SER A 391 -1.74 0.38 -7.08
CA SER A 391 -0.32 0.52 -7.41
C SER A 391 0.06 0.23 -8.88
N MET A 392 -0.83 -0.29 -9.71
CA MET A 392 -0.47 -0.73 -11.08
C MET A 392 -1.43 -0.22 -12.16
N PHE A 393 -0.86 0.17 -13.29
CA PHE A 393 -1.53 0.77 -14.44
C PHE A 393 -1.14 0.03 -15.71
N HIS A 394 -2.13 -0.44 -16.47
CA HIS A 394 -1.91 -1.19 -17.71
C HIS A 394 -1.68 -0.25 -18.91
N MET A 395 -0.82 0.75 -18.73
CA MET A 395 -0.36 1.69 -19.75
C MET A 395 1.00 2.28 -19.39
N ASP A 396 1.62 2.97 -20.35
CA ASP A 396 2.87 3.70 -20.14
C ASP A 396 2.58 5.10 -19.57
N LEU A 397 2.92 5.33 -18.32
CA LEU A 397 2.70 6.61 -17.62
C LEU A 397 3.84 7.62 -17.78
N ARG A 398 4.99 7.20 -18.32
CA ARG A 398 6.18 8.07 -18.48
C ARG A 398 5.94 9.38 -19.23
N PRO A 399 5.03 9.48 -20.22
CA PRO A 399 4.79 10.75 -20.90
C PRO A 399 4.12 11.83 -20.04
N GLY A 400 3.50 11.48 -18.91
CA GLY A 400 2.80 12.40 -18.01
C GLY A 400 3.55 12.68 -16.71
N GLN A 401 2.96 13.56 -15.90
CA GLN A 401 3.43 13.99 -14.56
C GLN A 401 2.50 13.53 -13.43
N ALA A 402 1.24 13.27 -13.76
CA ALA A 402 0.25 12.77 -12.82
C ALA A 402 -0.79 11.92 -13.56
N VAL A 403 -1.51 11.10 -12.81
CA VAL A 403 -2.56 10.24 -13.32
C VAL A 403 -3.83 10.43 -12.50
N LEU A 404 -4.95 10.53 -13.20
CA LEU A 404 -6.29 10.58 -12.62
C LEU A 404 -7.06 9.35 -13.12
N ALA A 405 -7.44 8.46 -12.21
CA ALA A 405 -8.23 7.27 -12.56
C ALA A 405 -9.67 7.41 -12.07
N ASN A 406 -10.64 7.27 -12.98
CA ASN A 406 -12.06 7.28 -12.66
C ASN A 406 -12.52 5.88 -12.30
N LEU A 407 -12.87 5.67 -11.03
CA LEU A 407 -13.11 4.35 -10.47
C LEU A 407 -14.51 4.25 -9.86
N MET A 408 -14.98 3.02 -9.73
CA MET A 408 -16.26 2.69 -9.12
C MET A 408 -16.11 1.41 -8.30
N ILE A 409 -16.75 1.36 -7.14
CA ILE A 409 -16.85 0.14 -6.34
C ILE A 409 -18.04 -0.69 -6.81
N VAL A 410 -17.81 -1.98 -7.04
CA VAL A 410 -18.80 -2.94 -7.54
C VAL A 410 -18.73 -4.24 -6.77
N ASN A 411 -19.84 -4.98 -6.73
CA ASN A 411 -19.82 -6.35 -6.26
C ASN A 411 -19.20 -7.25 -7.33
N SER A 412 -18.22 -8.06 -6.93
CA SER A 412 -17.67 -9.12 -7.78
C SER A 412 -17.75 -10.46 -7.10
N THR A 413 -18.15 -11.48 -7.85
CA THR A 413 -18.18 -12.87 -7.41
C THR A 413 -16.99 -13.61 -7.98
N ASP A 414 -16.16 -14.16 -7.10
CA ASP A 414 -15.00 -14.93 -7.51
C ASP A 414 -15.37 -16.34 -8.01
N SER A 415 -14.36 -17.10 -8.47
CA SER A 415 -14.56 -18.48 -8.95
C SER A 415 -15.02 -19.47 -7.87
N THR A 416 -14.93 -19.10 -6.59
CA THR A 416 -15.38 -19.92 -5.46
C THR A 416 -16.84 -19.64 -5.09
N GLY A 417 -17.45 -18.61 -5.69
CA GLY A 417 -18.81 -18.17 -5.42
C GLY A 417 -18.91 -17.20 -4.25
N GLN A 418 -17.79 -16.69 -3.73
CA GLN A 418 -17.81 -15.62 -2.73
C GLN A 418 -17.96 -14.26 -3.41
N THR A 419 -18.91 -13.47 -2.93
CA THR A 419 -19.14 -12.09 -3.40
C THR A 419 -18.45 -11.12 -2.47
N LYS A 420 -17.65 -10.22 -3.04
CA LYS A 420 -16.95 -9.15 -2.32
C LYS A 420 -17.00 -7.84 -3.10
N LEU A 421 -16.91 -6.72 -2.38
CA LEU A 421 -16.77 -5.41 -3.01
C LEU A 421 -15.34 -5.24 -3.50
N VAL A 422 -15.19 -4.76 -4.74
CA VAL A 422 -13.89 -4.45 -5.36
C VAL A 422 -14.02 -3.24 -6.27
N PRO A 423 -12.92 -2.54 -6.60
CA PRO A 423 -12.89 -1.58 -7.68
C PRO A 423 -13.22 -2.23 -9.03
N LEU A 424 -13.89 -1.49 -9.91
CA LEU A 424 -14.37 -1.96 -11.22
C LEU A 424 -13.27 -2.65 -12.04
N HIS A 425 -12.04 -2.13 -12.03
CA HIS A 425 -10.92 -2.69 -12.80
C HIS A 425 -10.52 -4.10 -12.35
N ALA A 426 -10.88 -4.50 -11.13
CA ALA A 426 -10.61 -5.80 -10.54
C ALA A 426 -11.83 -6.75 -10.57
N CYS A 427 -12.98 -6.31 -11.09
CA CYS A 427 -14.20 -7.11 -11.11
C CYS A 427 -14.13 -8.26 -12.13
N MET A 428 -14.27 -9.50 -11.67
CA MET A 428 -14.09 -10.72 -12.48
C MET A 428 -15.32 -11.11 -13.31
N ASP A 429 -16.50 -10.69 -12.90
CA ASP A 429 -17.81 -11.06 -13.46
C ASP A 429 -18.63 -9.87 -13.95
N CYS A 430 -18.04 -8.67 -13.93
CA CYS A 430 -18.68 -7.46 -14.44
C CYS A 430 -18.73 -7.41 -15.96
N THR A 431 -19.60 -6.53 -16.47
CA THR A 431 -19.62 -6.11 -17.86
C THR A 431 -19.20 -4.66 -17.98
N ASN A 432 -18.52 -4.31 -19.06
CA ASN A 432 -18.20 -2.93 -19.39
C ASN A 432 -19.51 -2.14 -19.59
N PRO A 433 -19.71 -1.04 -18.84
CA PRO A 433 -20.97 -0.30 -18.85
C PRO A 433 -21.26 0.36 -20.19
N ASP A 434 -20.22 0.72 -20.96
CA ASP A 434 -20.37 1.41 -22.26
C ASP A 434 -20.63 0.45 -23.43
N THR A 435 -20.01 -0.73 -23.38
CA THR A 435 -20.04 -1.70 -24.50
C THR A 435 -20.92 -2.92 -24.25
N GLY A 436 -21.28 -3.19 -22.99
CA GLY A 436 -21.99 -4.39 -22.58
C GLY A 436 -21.19 -5.70 -22.73
N ALA A 437 -19.91 -5.61 -23.10
CA ALA A 437 -19.02 -6.77 -23.21
C ALA A 437 -18.53 -7.22 -21.81
N PRO A 438 -18.14 -8.49 -21.63
CA PRO A 438 -17.49 -8.93 -20.39
C PRO A 438 -16.27 -8.06 -20.06
N TRP A 439 -16.18 -7.60 -18.82
CA TRP A 439 -15.04 -6.84 -18.34
C TRP A 439 -13.81 -7.74 -18.30
N GLN A 440 -12.69 -7.29 -18.89
CA GLN A 440 -11.45 -8.05 -18.91
C GLN A 440 -10.49 -7.52 -17.87
N VAL A 441 -10.47 -8.19 -16.72
CA VAL A 441 -9.49 -7.94 -15.67
C VAL A 441 -8.06 -8.07 -16.22
N LYS A 442 -7.20 -7.11 -15.85
CA LYS A 442 -5.77 -7.11 -16.16
C LYS A 442 -5.00 -7.41 -14.88
N ASP A 443 -4.96 -8.69 -14.50
CA ASP A 443 -4.15 -9.14 -13.39
C ASP A 443 -2.70 -9.42 -13.83
N VAL A 444 -1.75 -8.99 -13.01
CA VAL A 444 -0.32 -9.20 -13.20
C VAL A 444 0.23 -9.85 -11.94
N THR A 445 0.98 -10.94 -12.09
CA THR A 445 1.68 -11.57 -10.98
C THR A 445 2.99 -10.84 -10.73
N VAL A 446 3.20 -10.42 -9.49
CA VAL A 446 4.41 -9.79 -9.00
C VAL A 446 5.05 -10.72 -7.98
N THR A 447 6.30 -11.10 -8.24
CA THR A 447 7.09 -11.96 -7.36
C THR A 447 8.03 -11.10 -6.54
N VAL A 448 7.83 -11.08 -5.22
CA VAL A 448 8.67 -10.34 -4.26
C VAL A 448 9.26 -11.36 -3.30
N ASN A 449 10.59 -11.37 -3.13
CA ASN A 449 11.28 -12.32 -2.24
C ASN A 449 10.95 -13.81 -2.46
N GLY A 450 10.59 -14.18 -3.69
CA GLY A 450 10.22 -15.55 -4.06
C GLY A 450 8.76 -15.92 -3.78
N GLU A 451 7.95 -14.98 -3.31
CA GLU A 451 6.51 -15.12 -3.10
C GLU A 451 5.73 -14.41 -4.21
N ASP A 452 4.80 -15.14 -4.83
CA ASP A 452 3.95 -14.61 -5.89
C ASP A 452 2.69 -13.97 -5.31
N SER A 453 2.40 -12.75 -5.74
CA SER A 453 1.15 -12.07 -5.39
C SER A 453 0.56 -11.37 -6.62
N LYS A 454 -0.76 -11.36 -6.72
CA LYS A 454 -1.45 -10.74 -7.87
C LYS A 454 -1.71 -9.26 -7.61
N ARG A 455 -1.59 -8.45 -8.66
CA ARG A 455 -1.95 -7.03 -8.71
C ARG A 455 -3.00 -6.81 -9.79
N PHE A 456 -3.99 -5.99 -9.50
CA PHE A 456 -5.04 -5.65 -10.46
C PHE A 456 -4.72 -4.31 -11.12
N ALA A 457 -4.23 -4.36 -12.36
CA ALA A 457 -3.83 -3.16 -13.08
C ALA A 457 -5.04 -2.38 -13.58
N ILE A 458 -5.05 -1.06 -13.34
CA ILE A 458 -6.07 -0.13 -13.82
C ILE A 458 -5.93 -0.03 -15.35
N GLN A 459 -7.04 -0.20 -16.08
CA GLN A 459 -7.03 -0.21 -17.53
C GLN A 459 -7.03 1.22 -18.13
N PRO A 460 -6.45 1.42 -19.34
CA PRO A 460 -6.32 2.73 -19.97
C PRO A 460 -7.64 3.48 -20.15
N GLU A 461 -8.75 2.77 -20.29
CA GLU A 461 -10.08 3.36 -20.49
C GLU A 461 -10.59 4.10 -19.25
N LEU A 462 -10.03 3.82 -18.08
CA LEU A 462 -10.37 4.47 -16.82
C LEU A 462 -9.42 5.61 -16.46
N ILE A 463 -8.35 5.81 -17.24
CA ILE A 463 -7.22 6.66 -16.89
C ILE A 463 -7.18 7.91 -17.75
N GLU A 464 -7.00 9.05 -17.09
CA GLU A 464 -6.60 10.31 -17.70
C GLU A 464 -5.15 10.64 -17.28
N LEU A 465 -4.27 10.82 -18.26
CA LEU A 465 -2.87 11.17 -18.04
C LEU A 465 -2.70 12.69 -18.08
N ILE A 466 -2.16 13.25 -17.02
CA ILE A 466 -2.03 14.69 -16.80
C ILE A 466 -0.57 15.10 -17.02
N GLY A 467 -0.39 16.31 -17.56
CA GLY A 467 0.93 16.91 -17.72
C GLY A 467 1.79 16.31 -18.84
N ILE A 468 1.13 15.88 -19.92
CA ILE A 468 1.80 15.42 -21.14
C ILE A 468 2.47 16.61 -21.83
N ASP A 469 3.73 16.42 -22.25
CA ASP A 469 4.46 17.43 -23.00
C ASP A 469 3.68 17.93 -24.22
N SER A 470 3.60 19.25 -24.33
CA SER A 470 2.89 19.89 -25.43
C SER A 470 3.61 19.64 -26.76
N SER A 471 2.86 19.11 -27.74
CA SER A 471 3.32 18.98 -29.13
C SER A 471 3.75 20.33 -29.76
N TRP A 472 3.36 21.46 -29.16
CA TRP A 472 3.72 22.79 -29.63
C TRP A 472 5.14 23.23 -29.25
N GLY A 473 5.78 22.58 -28.27
CA GLY A 473 7.17 22.84 -27.90
C GLY A 473 8.12 22.65 -29.09
N GLY A 474 7.83 21.67 -29.96
CA GLY A 474 8.56 21.44 -31.21
C GLY A 474 8.50 22.62 -32.20
N TYR A 475 7.35 23.31 -32.31
CA TYR A 475 7.23 24.51 -33.15
C TYR A 475 8.07 25.66 -32.59
N ALA A 476 8.16 25.79 -31.27
CA ALA A 476 8.97 26.81 -30.63
C ALA A 476 10.49 26.56 -30.83
N HIS A 477 10.95 25.31 -30.81
CA HIS A 477 12.30 24.97 -31.24
C HIS A 477 12.56 25.30 -32.72
N GLY A 478 11.57 25.06 -33.59
CA GLY A 478 11.62 25.47 -34.99
C GLY A 478 11.77 26.99 -35.16
N MET A 479 11.04 27.79 -34.39
CA MET A 479 11.17 29.25 -34.38
C MET A 479 12.56 29.71 -33.93
N THR A 480 13.12 29.08 -32.89
CA THR A 480 14.49 29.36 -32.44
C THR A 480 15.51 29.07 -33.55
N ALA A 481 15.39 27.94 -34.23
CA ALA A 481 16.26 27.57 -35.35
C ALA A 481 16.16 28.57 -36.51
N VAL A 482 14.94 29.01 -36.86
CA VAL A 482 14.73 30.06 -37.88
C VAL A 482 15.37 31.38 -37.44
N GLY A 483 15.24 31.77 -36.18
CA GLY A 483 15.87 32.97 -35.64
C GLY A 483 17.40 32.96 -35.75
N LEU A 484 18.03 31.82 -35.42
CA LEU A 484 19.48 31.63 -35.56
C LEU A 484 19.92 31.64 -37.03
N LEU A 485 19.15 31.02 -37.93
CA LEU A 485 19.43 31.04 -39.37
C LEU A 485 19.34 32.47 -39.94
N LEU A 486 18.32 33.24 -39.58
CA LEU A 486 18.19 34.64 -39.98
C LEU A 486 19.36 35.49 -39.48
N GLY A 487 19.79 35.26 -38.23
CA GLY A 487 20.99 35.88 -37.69
C GLY A 487 22.25 35.53 -38.49
N GLY A 488 22.45 34.24 -38.79
CA GLY A 488 23.57 33.76 -39.59
C GLY A 488 23.60 34.33 -41.01
N VAL A 489 22.45 34.40 -41.68
CA VAL A 489 22.30 35.02 -43.01
C VAL A 489 22.59 36.53 -42.95
N GLY A 490 22.07 37.23 -41.94
CA GLY A 490 22.34 38.65 -41.72
C GLY A 490 23.83 38.94 -41.50
N PHE A 491 24.52 38.10 -40.71
CA PHE A 491 25.97 38.19 -40.52
C PHE A 491 26.74 37.92 -41.82
N TRP A 492 26.33 36.92 -42.60
CA TRP A 492 26.96 36.61 -43.89
C TRP A 492 26.80 37.74 -44.92
N MET A 493 25.61 38.34 -45.00
CA MET A 493 25.35 39.50 -45.86
C MET A 493 26.20 40.71 -45.45
N SER A 494 26.28 41.00 -44.15
CA SER A 494 27.11 42.09 -43.62
C SER A 494 28.61 41.83 -43.86
N TYR A 495 29.08 40.60 -43.71
CA TYR A 495 30.46 40.22 -44.02
C TYR A 495 30.79 40.38 -45.50
N ARG A 496 29.89 39.96 -46.39
CA ARG A 496 30.08 40.09 -47.85
C ARG A 496 30.07 41.55 -48.29
N GLN A 497 29.13 42.35 -47.79
CA GLN A 497 29.05 43.77 -48.12
C GLN A 497 30.29 44.53 -47.65
N ASN A 498 30.83 44.21 -46.47
CA ASN A 498 32.09 44.79 -46.02
C ASN A 498 33.27 44.33 -46.87
N ARG A 499 33.26 43.12 -47.44
CA ARG A 499 34.34 42.63 -48.31
C ARG A 499 34.36 43.32 -49.67
N GLU A 500 33.19 43.61 -50.23
CA GLU A 500 33.06 44.37 -51.50
C GLU A 500 33.58 45.82 -51.33
N TYR A 501 33.39 46.45 -50.15
CA TYR A 501 33.98 47.77 -49.84
C TYR A 501 35.52 47.76 -49.71
N PHE A 502 36.12 46.66 -49.23
CA PHE A 502 37.59 46.56 -49.15
C PHE A 502 38.24 46.23 -50.50
N GLU A 503 37.52 45.60 -51.43
CA GLU A 503 37.99 45.34 -52.79
C GLU A 503 37.90 46.60 -53.68
N GLU A 504 36.97 47.53 -53.43
CA GLU A 504 36.89 48.83 -54.14
C GLU A 504 37.98 49.86 -53.71
N ASP A 505 38.44 49.83 -52.46
CA ASP A 505 39.48 50.75 -51.96
C ASP A 505 40.93 50.30 -52.30
N GLU A 506 41.13 49.07 -52.81
CA GLU A 506 42.44 48.54 -53.22
C GLU A 506 42.71 48.64 -54.74
N GLU A 507 41.77 49.11 -55.57
CA GLU A 507 41.90 49.22 -57.04
C GLU A 507 42.11 50.66 -57.60
N GLU A 508 42.49 51.65 -56.77
CA GLU A 508 42.78 53.02 -57.26
C GLU A 508 44.14 53.57 -56.78
N TYR A 509 45.20 52.76 -56.84
CA TYR A 509 46.58 53.26 -56.81
C TYR A 509 47.45 52.39 -57.71
N ASP A 510 47.55 52.74 -59.00
CA ASP A 510 48.82 52.73 -59.75
C ASP A 510 48.62 53.28 -61.19
N GLU A 511 49.54 54.19 -61.56
CA GLU A 511 49.94 54.63 -62.92
C GLU A 511 49.21 55.83 -63.59
N ASP A 512 49.66 57.02 -63.15
CA ASP A 512 50.42 58.03 -63.92
C ASP A 512 49.80 58.91 -65.04
N GLU A 513 50.32 60.15 -65.06
CA GLU A 513 50.33 61.17 -66.14
C GLU A 513 49.14 62.16 -66.19
N ASP A 514 49.28 63.34 -65.55
CA ASP A 514 49.75 64.49 -66.33
C ASP A 514 50.13 65.73 -65.49
N PHE A 515 51.30 66.23 -65.84
CA PHE A 515 52.05 67.30 -65.23
C PHE A 515 51.80 68.59 -66.03
N GLU A 516 50.59 69.14 -66.03
CA GLU A 516 50.29 70.38 -66.78
C GLU A 516 49.01 71.04 -66.21
N ASP A 517 49.14 71.83 -65.12
CA ASP A 517 48.26 73.00 -64.87
C ASP A 517 48.69 73.85 -63.65
N ALA A 518 49.98 73.85 -63.32
CA ALA A 518 50.56 74.75 -62.32
C ALA A 518 50.90 76.15 -62.87
N LEU A 519 50.14 76.73 -63.83
CA LEU A 519 50.55 78.03 -64.38
C LEU A 519 49.53 79.09 -64.81
N ASP A 520 48.20 78.95 -64.70
CA ASP A 520 47.31 80.02 -65.23
C ASP A 520 46.24 80.66 -64.32
N ASP A 521 45.98 80.19 -63.09
CA ASP A 521 44.98 80.86 -62.22
C ASP A 521 45.60 81.75 -61.13
N LEU A 522 46.56 82.58 -61.55
CA LEU A 522 46.91 83.85 -60.92
C LEU A 522 46.40 85.02 -61.78
N GLU A 523 45.11 85.04 -62.13
CA GLU A 523 44.44 86.26 -62.61
C GLU A 523 43.00 86.29 -62.02
N ASP A 524 42.72 87.36 -61.24
CA ASP A 524 41.46 87.74 -60.58
C ASP A 524 41.04 87.05 -59.25
N PHE A 525 41.70 87.40 -58.13
CA PHE A 525 41.19 88.35 -57.09
C PHE A 525 42.05 88.40 -55.81
#